data_AF-A0A7W0H4I6-F1
#
_entry.id   AF-A0A7W0H4I6-F1
#
_cell.length_a   1.000
_cell.length_b   1.000
_cell.length_c   1.000
_cell.angle_alpha   90.00
_cell.angle_beta   90.00
_cell.angle_gamma   90.00
#
_symmetry.space_group_name_H-M   'P 1'
#
loop_
_entity.id
_entity.type
_entity.pdbx_description
1 polymer ?
#
loop_
_entity_poly.entity_id
_entity_poly.type
_entity_poly.pdbx_seq_one_letter_code
_entity_poly.pdbx_strand_id
1 'polypeptide(L)'
;LVRGAGGDRAIPAADFFVGPLTTAVEPGELLLGVEVEPPPAGTGSAFLEVARTHGAFALAAVAALLHVDPSGSIDHIRLALAGVGGAPYVPRWLDEAALGEIPGESLFRRIGERVGDEVEPFDDIHASAVYRKRVAGVLTVRALTAAAAAGGDGRGAA
;
A
#
# COMPACT_ATOMS: atom_id res chain seq x y z
N LEU A 1 16.10 -7.00 6.46
CA LEU A 1 17.43 -7.50 6.86
C LEU A 1 17.59 -8.95 6.42
N VAL A 2 18.63 -9.26 5.64
CA VAL A 2 18.98 -10.64 5.27
C VAL A 2 20.38 -10.98 5.76
N ARG A 3 20.67 -12.27 5.98
CA ARG A 3 21.99 -12.77 6.37
C ARG A 3 22.44 -13.89 5.45
N GLY A 4 23.63 -13.77 4.89
CA GLY A 4 24.33 -14.81 4.15
C GLY A 4 25.67 -15.16 4.80
N ALA A 5 26.48 -15.98 4.11
CA ALA A 5 27.81 -16.35 4.58
C ALA A 5 28.76 -15.15 4.75
N GLY A 6 28.55 -14.08 4.00
CA GLY A 6 29.31 -12.83 4.08
C GLY A 6 28.84 -11.85 5.16
N GLY A 7 27.81 -12.19 5.93
CA GLY A 7 27.22 -11.32 6.96
C GLY A 7 25.84 -10.77 6.58
N ASP A 8 25.48 -9.67 7.23
CA ASP A 8 24.15 -9.07 7.12
C ASP A 8 24.12 -7.97 6.07
N ARG A 9 23.02 -7.86 5.33
CA ARG A 9 22.74 -6.70 4.48
C ARG A 9 21.27 -6.28 4.54
N ALA A 10 21.04 -4.99 4.35
CA ALA A 10 19.69 -4.43 4.21
C ALA A 10 19.29 -4.42 2.72
N ILE A 11 18.02 -4.70 2.46
CA ILE A 11 17.41 -4.58 1.13
C ILE A 11 16.25 -3.60 1.28
N PRO A 12 16.23 -2.48 0.52
CA PRO A 12 15.07 -1.59 0.51
C PRO A 12 13.80 -2.34 0.11
N ALA A 13 12.67 -2.05 0.75
CA ALA A 13 11.41 -2.74 0.46
C ALA A 13 10.98 -2.60 -1.02
N ALA A 14 11.29 -1.46 -1.64
CA ALA A 14 11.02 -1.20 -3.06
C ALA A 14 11.82 -2.11 -4.02
N ASP A 15 12.95 -2.65 -3.57
CA ASP A 15 13.83 -3.51 -4.35
C ASP A 15 13.67 -4.99 -3.98
N PHE A 16 12.90 -5.30 -2.93
CA PHE A 16 12.76 -6.66 -2.42
C PHE A 16 11.94 -7.57 -3.33
N PHE A 17 10.89 -7.05 -3.96
CA PHE A 17 9.97 -7.81 -4.81
C PHE A 17 10.37 -7.69 -6.28
N VAL A 18 10.99 -8.74 -6.84
CA VAL A 18 11.53 -8.72 -8.20
C VAL A 18 10.53 -9.26 -9.22
N GLY A 19 9.63 -10.15 -8.77
CA GLY A 19 8.56 -10.67 -9.62
C GLY A 19 7.76 -11.77 -8.93
N PRO A 20 6.88 -12.46 -9.69
CA PRO A 20 6.10 -13.57 -9.15
C PRO A 20 7.00 -14.63 -8.51
N LEU A 21 6.74 -14.93 -7.23
CA LEU A 21 7.50 -15.90 -6.44
C LEU A 21 9.02 -15.62 -6.35
N THR A 22 9.46 -14.39 -6.67
CA THR A 22 10.87 -14.02 -6.78
C THR A 22 11.15 -12.78 -5.95
N THR A 23 12.17 -12.86 -5.09
CA THR A 23 12.62 -11.74 -4.25
C THR A 23 14.11 -11.48 -4.51
N ALA A 24 14.64 -10.39 -3.96
CA ALA A 24 16.07 -10.06 -4.01
C ALA A 24 16.94 -10.87 -3.02
N VAL A 25 16.36 -11.85 -2.32
CA VAL A 25 17.10 -12.79 -1.46
C VAL A 25 17.89 -13.76 -2.35
N GLU A 26 19.21 -13.82 -2.14
CA GLU A 26 20.11 -14.67 -2.91
C GLU A 26 20.22 -16.09 -2.31
N PRO A 27 20.65 -17.10 -3.10
CA PRO A 27 20.92 -18.42 -2.57
C PRO A 27 21.89 -18.40 -1.39
N GLY A 28 21.50 -19.05 -0.28
CA GLY A 28 22.27 -19.05 0.96
C GLY A 28 22.03 -17.86 1.88
N GLU A 29 21.13 -16.94 1.51
CA GLU A 29 20.65 -15.89 2.40
C GLU A 29 19.34 -16.28 3.12
N LEU A 30 19.16 -15.74 4.33
CA LEU A 30 17.95 -15.86 5.13
C LEU A 30 17.41 -14.48 5.49
N LEU A 31 16.11 -14.26 5.30
CA LEU A 31 15.41 -13.08 5.80
C LEU A 31 15.32 -13.16 7.33
N LEU A 32 15.94 -12.21 8.01
CA LEU A 32 15.99 -12.15 9.47
C LEU A 32 14.89 -11.28 10.08
N GLY A 33 14.45 -10.26 9.34
CA GLY A 33 13.46 -9.32 9.85
C GLY A 33 13.20 -8.15 8.90
N VAL A 34 12.18 -7.37 9.24
CA VAL A 34 11.77 -6.16 8.55
C VAL A 34 11.94 -4.99 9.52
N GLU A 35 12.58 -3.93 9.03
CA GLU A 35 12.73 -2.68 9.76
C GLU A 35 11.78 -1.67 9.14
N VAL A 36 10.93 -1.06 9.96
CA VAL A 36 9.92 -0.10 9.52
C VAL A 36 10.03 1.13 10.41
N GLU A 37 10.24 2.29 9.79
CA GLU A 37 10.19 3.56 10.50
C GLU A 37 8.73 3.85 10.91
N PRO A 38 8.48 4.20 12.19
CA PRO A 38 7.13 4.53 12.61
C PRO A 38 6.66 5.79 11.86
N PRO A 39 5.39 5.83 11.40
CA PRO A 39 4.84 7.03 10.81
C PRO A 39 4.64 8.13 11.87
N PRO A 40 4.37 9.39 11.47
CA PRO A 40 4.04 10.47 12.40
C PRO A 40 2.96 10.06 13.41
N ALA A 41 3.09 10.52 14.66
CA ALA A 41 2.10 10.24 15.70
C ALA A 41 0.71 10.72 15.29
N GLY A 42 -0.31 9.87 15.45
CA GLY A 42 -1.68 10.19 15.00
C GLY A 42 -1.96 9.87 13.53
N THR A 43 -1.00 9.26 12.81
CA THR A 43 -1.24 8.69 11.47
C THR A 43 -2.33 7.63 11.55
N GLY A 44 -3.36 7.79 10.74
CA GLY A 44 -4.39 6.78 10.57
C GLY A 44 -3.98 5.74 9.54
N SER A 45 -4.50 4.52 9.72
CA SER A 45 -4.17 3.38 8.86
C SER A 45 -5.40 2.61 8.46
N ALA A 46 -5.41 2.04 7.26
CA ALA A 46 -6.43 1.10 6.82
C ALA A 46 -5.83 0.01 5.94
N PHE A 47 -6.39 -1.19 6.05
CA PHE A 47 -6.14 -2.29 5.12
C PHE A 47 -7.49 -2.86 4.67
N LEU A 48 -7.77 -2.81 3.38
CA LEU A 48 -9.01 -3.31 2.80
C LEU A 48 -8.70 -4.28 1.67
N GLU A 49 -9.45 -5.36 1.60
CA GLU A 49 -9.34 -6.35 0.53
C GLU A 49 -10.70 -6.76 -0.01
N VAL A 50 -10.68 -7.18 -1.28
CA VAL A 50 -11.75 -7.96 -1.88
C VAL A 50 -11.18 -9.32 -2.21
N ALA A 51 -11.73 -10.35 -1.59
CA ALA A 51 -11.40 -11.75 -1.85
C ALA A 51 -12.70 -12.50 -2.19
N ARG A 52 -12.58 -13.65 -2.88
CA ARG A 52 -13.76 -14.48 -3.21
C ARG A 52 -14.45 -15.04 -1.97
N THR A 53 -13.64 -15.44 -0.99
CA THR A 53 -14.07 -16.03 0.27
C THR A 53 -13.10 -15.58 1.36
N HIS A 54 -13.55 -15.63 2.62
CA HIS A 54 -12.67 -15.37 3.75
C HIS A 54 -11.46 -16.33 3.73
N GLY A 55 -10.26 -15.78 3.91
CA GLY A 55 -8.99 -16.53 3.88
C GLY A 55 -8.44 -16.85 2.48
N ALA A 56 -9.12 -16.47 1.39
CA ALA A 56 -8.54 -16.57 0.05
C ALA A 56 -7.62 -15.38 -0.26
N PHE A 57 -6.72 -15.54 -1.24
CA PHE A 57 -5.94 -14.41 -1.76
C PHE A 57 -6.84 -13.30 -2.29
N ALA A 58 -6.41 -12.07 -2.04
CA ALA A 58 -7.10 -10.88 -2.50
C ALA A 58 -7.13 -10.82 -4.03
N LEU A 59 -8.30 -10.53 -4.59
CA LEU A 59 -8.45 -10.09 -5.97
C LEU A 59 -7.82 -8.71 -6.15
N ALA A 60 -7.99 -7.85 -5.15
CA ALA A 60 -7.21 -6.64 -4.93
C ALA A 60 -7.23 -6.31 -3.43
N ALA A 61 -6.13 -5.78 -2.91
CA ALA A 61 -6.03 -5.23 -1.56
C ALA A 61 -5.27 -3.91 -1.58
N VAL A 62 -5.58 -3.03 -0.63
CA VAL A 62 -4.95 -1.72 -0.46
C VAL A 62 -4.62 -1.52 1.01
N ALA A 63 -3.35 -1.27 1.28
CA ALA A 63 -2.87 -0.71 2.55
C ALA A 63 -2.69 0.80 2.38
N ALA A 64 -3.21 1.58 3.32
CA ALA A 64 -3.09 3.03 3.33
C ALA A 64 -2.61 3.54 4.69
N LEU A 65 -1.69 4.50 4.65
CA LEU A 65 -1.33 5.36 5.78
C LEU A 65 -1.60 6.81 5.37
N LEU A 66 -2.16 7.59 6.29
CA LEU A 66 -2.43 9.01 6.07
C LEU A 66 -2.35 9.77 7.39
N HIS A 67 -1.56 10.84 7.40
CA HIS A 67 -1.49 11.83 8.46
C HIS A 67 -1.94 13.18 7.92
N VAL A 68 -2.60 13.95 8.79
CA VAL A 68 -3.05 15.31 8.51
C VAL A 68 -2.42 16.18 9.58
N ASP A 69 -1.70 17.20 9.13
CA ASP A 69 -1.07 18.16 10.04
C ASP A 69 -2.12 19.06 10.72
N PRO A 70 -1.72 19.86 11.73
CA PRO A 70 -2.64 20.77 12.41
C PRO A 70 -3.26 21.86 11.52
N SER A 71 -2.73 22.10 10.32
CA SER A 71 -3.30 23.04 9.35
C SER A 71 -4.43 22.41 8.52
N GLY A 72 -4.61 21.09 8.61
CA GLY A 72 -5.63 20.33 7.89
C GLY A 72 -5.14 19.74 6.58
N SER A 73 -3.84 19.83 6.28
CA SER A 73 -3.23 19.32 5.05
C SER A 73 -2.54 17.99 5.28
N ILE A 74 -2.48 17.16 4.22
CA ILE A 74 -1.74 15.89 4.26
C ILE A 74 -0.23 16.18 4.26
N ASP A 75 0.49 15.73 5.28
CA ASP A 75 1.95 15.81 5.39
C ASP A 75 2.63 14.42 5.36
N HIS A 76 1.86 13.35 5.47
CA HIS A 76 2.32 11.97 5.28
C HIS A 76 1.25 11.11 4.63
N ILE A 77 1.60 10.40 3.57
CA ILE A 77 0.71 9.47 2.89
C ILE A 77 1.50 8.31 2.28
N ARG A 78 1.00 7.08 2.42
CA ARG A 78 1.55 5.90 1.77
C ARG A 78 0.42 5.00 1.28
N LEU A 79 0.62 4.40 0.11
CA LEU A 79 -0.24 3.37 -0.45
C LEU A 79 0.59 2.18 -0.90
N ALA A 80 0.09 0.97 -0.65
CA ALA A 80 0.61 -0.25 -1.25
C ALA A 80 -0.55 -1.15 -1.65
N LEU A 81 -0.46 -1.72 -2.84
CA LEU A 81 -1.54 -2.53 -3.42
C LEU A 81 -1.06 -3.95 -3.73
N ALA A 82 -1.93 -4.93 -3.48
CA ALA A 82 -1.68 -6.35 -3.77
C ALA A 82 -2.79 -6.92 -4.67
N GLY A 83 -2.49 -8.00 -5.39
CA GLY A 83 -3.43 -8.65 -6.33
C GLY A 83 -3.62 -7.91 -7.66
N VAL A 84 -2.84 -6.85 -7.89
CA VAL A 84 -2.99 -5.90 -9.02
C VAL A 84 -1.81 -5.93 -10.00
N GLY A 85 -1.00 -6.98 -9.96
CA GLY A 85 0.19 -7.17 -10.81
C GLY A 85 1.07 -8.32 -10.35
N GLY A 86 2.26 -8.47 -10.95
CA GLY A 86 3.24 -9.52 -10.59
C GLY A 86 4.02 -9.25 -9.28
N ALA A 87 3.94 -8.04 -8.75
CA ALA A 87 4.52 -7.59 -7.49
C ALA A 87 3.58 -6.55 -6.84
N PRO A 88 3.78 -6.20 -5.56
CA PRO A 88 3.04 -5.11 -4.94
C PRO A 88 3.23 -3.80 -5.71
N TYR A 89 2.15 -3.07 -5.95
CA TYR A 89 2.21 -1.76 -6.60
C TYR A 89 2.24 -0.66 -5.54
N VAL A 90 3.26 0.22 -5.63
CA VAL A 90 3.44 1.38 -4.76
C VAL A 90 3.52 2.63 -5.66
N PRO A 91 2.50 3.51 -5.65
CA PRO A 91 2.45 4.67 -6.52
C PRO A 91 3.53 5.70 -6.14
N ARG A 92 4.58 5.81 -6.96
CA ARG A 92 5.68 6.78 -6.72
C ARG A 92 5.25 8.24 -6.87
N TRP A 93 4.18 8.48 -7.60
CA TRP A 93 3.60 9.80 -7.83
C TRP A 93 2.71 10.30 -6.69
N LEU A 94 2.44 9.45 -5.68
CA LEU A 94 1.45 9.75 -4.66
C LEU A 94 1.81 11.02 -3.87
N ASP A 95 3.08 11.18 -3.52
CA ASP A 95 3.56 12.33 -2.75
C ASP A 95 3.32 13.63 -3.52
N GLU A 96 3.61 13.66 -4.83
CA GLU A 96 3.35 14.81 -5.70
C GLU A 96 1.85 15.11 -5.86
N ALA A 97 0.99 14.09 -5.78
CA ALA A 97 -0.44 14.24 -6.00
C ALA A 97 -1.22 14.62 -4.73
N ALA A 98 -0.66 14.42 -3.55
CA ALA A 98 -1.41 14.48 -2.29
C ALA A 98 -0.76 15.29 -1.16
N LEU A 99 0.57 15.45 -1.12
CA LEU A 99 1.18 16.25 -0.04
C LEU A 99 0.79 17.72 -0.16
N GLY A 100 0.41 18.33 0.96
CA GLY A 100 -0.10 19.69 1.06
C GLY A 100 -1.59 19.85 0.74
N GLU A 101 -2.21 18.85 0.13
CA GLU A 101 -3.65 18.87 -0.20
C GLU A 101 -4.52 18.60 1.03
N ILE A 102 -5.77 19.08 0.98
CA ILE A 102 -6.78 18.76 1.99
C ILE A 102 -7.35 17.37 1.69
N PRO A 103 -7.37 16.45 2.66
CA PRO A 103 -7.96 15.12 2.46
C PRO A 103 -9.45 15.23 2.17
N GLY A 104 -9.93 14.44 1.21
CA GLY A 104 -11.35 14.45 0.85
C GLY A 104 -11.68 13.60 -0.35
N GLU A 105 -12.98 13.38 -0.55
CA GLU A 105 -13.52 12.50 -1.59
C GLU A 105 -13.00 12.85 -2.99
N SER A 106 -12.91 14.14 -3.31
CA SER A 106 -12.46 14.60 -4.63
C SER A 106 -11.00 14.23 -4.91
N LEU A 107 -10.11 14.38 -3.92
CA LEU A 107 -8.71 13.99 -4.00
C LEU A 107 -8.58 12.46 -4.08
N PHE A 108 -9.23 11.75 -3.16
CA PHE A 108 -9.14 10.29 -3.10
C PHE A 108 -9.67 9.62 -4.35
N ARG A 109 -10.75 10.16 -4.97
CA ARG A 109 -11.25 9.68 -6.26
C ARG A 109 -10.22 9.85 -7.38
N ARG A 110 -9.53 10.99 -7.47
CA ARG A 110 -8.46 11.19 -8.48
C ARG A 110 -7.32 10.20 -8.30
N ILE A 111 -6.91 9.95 -7.05
CA ILE A 111 -5.87 8.96 -6.72
C ILE A 111 -6.36 7.56 -7.12
N GLY A 112 -7.59 7.19 -6.76
CA GLY A 112 -8.18 5.89 -7.11
C GLY A 112 -8.31 5.66 -8.62
N GLU A 113 -8.70 6.69 -9.38
CA GLU A 113 -8.74 6.63 -10.85
C GLU A 113 -7.36 6.37 -11.44
N ARG A 114 -6.35 7.15 -11.04
CA ARG A 114 -4.97 6.97 -11.51
C ARG A 114 -4.40 5.60 -11.14
N VAL A 115 -4.70 5.10 -9.94
CA VAL A 115 -4.34 3.73 -9.56
C VAL A 115 -4.96 2.71 -10.51
N GLY A 116 -6.25 2.84 -10.81
CA GLY A 116 -6.95 1.93 -11.72
C GLY A 116 -6.34 1.92 -13.13
N ASP A 117 -5.87 3.07 -13.60
CA ASP A 117 -5.22 3.22 -14.90
C ASP A 117 -3.82 2.60 -14.93
N GLU A 118 -3.00 2.81 -13.88
CA GLU A 118 -1.60 2.41 -13.83
C GLU A 118 -1.35 0.94 -13.45
N VAL A 119 -2.25 0.32 -12.67
CA VAL A 119 -2.04 -1.10 -12.29
C VAL A 119 -2.18 -2.04 -13.47
N GLU A 120 -1.39 -3.11 -13.50
CA GLU A 120 -1.32 -4.09 -14.60
C GLU A 120 -1.59 -5.53 -14.09
N PRO A 121 -2.82 -5.83 -13.63
CA PRO A 121 -3.19 -7.17 -13.21
C PRO A 121 -3.32 -8.14 -14.40
N PHE A 122 -3.16 -9.43 -14.11
CA PHE A 122 -3.46 -10.51 -15.04
C PHE A 122 -4.93 -10.94 -14.94
N ASP A 123 -5.47 -11.46 -16.04
CA ASP A 123 -6.68 -12.28 -16.01
C ASP A 123 -6.35 -13.65 -15.40
N ASP A 124 -7.27 -14.20 -14.60
CA ASP A 124 -7.19 -15.58 -14.13
C ASP A 124 -8.58 -16.20 -13.94
N ILE A 125 -8.61 -17.42 -13.40
CA ILE A 125 -9.84 -18.15 -13.09
C ILE A 125 -10.69 -17.51 -11.98
N HIS A 126 -10.21 -16.44 -11.34
CA HIS A 126 -10.86 -15.78 -10.21
C HIS A 126 -11.45 -14.42 -10.58
N ALA A 127 -10.79 -13.66 -11.45
CA ALA A 127 -11.26 -12.39 -11.94
C ALA A 127 -10.52 -11.94 -13.19
N SER A 128 -11.18 -11.10 -13.99
CA SER A 128 -10.52 -10.41 -15.08
C SER A 128 -9.61 -9.28 -14.59
N ALA A 129 -8.60 -8.95 -15.38
CA ALA A 129 -7.72 -7.80 -15.18
C ALA A 129 -8.55 -6.51 -15.08
N VAL A 130 -9.56 -6.35 -15.95
CA VAL A 130 -10.47 -5.19 -15.94
C VAL A 130 -11.21 -5.06 -14.61
N TYR A 131 -11.71 -6.17 -14.07
CA TYR A 131 -12.37 -6.16 -12.76
C TYR A 131 -11.39 -5.76 -11.66
N ARG A 132 -10.17 -6.33 -11.66
CA ARG A 132 -9.13 -6.01 -10.68
C ARG A 132 -8.73 -4.54 -10.71
N LYS A 133 -8.53 -3.94 -11.89
CA LYS A 133 -8.26 -2.50 -12.06
C LYS A 133 -9.37 -1.64 -11.42
N ARG A 134 -10.63 -1.97 -11.71
CA ARG A 134 -11.79 -1.25 -11.14
C ARG A 134 -11.85 -1.38 -9.61
N VAL A 135 -11.64 -2.58 -9.09
CA VAL A 135 -11.66 -2.82 -7.64
C VAL A 135 -10.50 -2.11 -6.96
N ALA A 136 -9.31 -2.10 -7.55
CA ALA A 136 -8.14 -1.39 -7.02
C ALA A 136 -8.41 0.11 -6.83
N GLY A 137 -9.01 0.76 -7.84
CA GLY A 137 -9.40 2.17 -7.73
C GLY A 137 -10.43 2.42 -6.63
N VAL A 138 -11.49 1.60 -6.58
CA VAL A 138 -12.54 1.73 -5.54
C VAL A 138 -11.98 1.48 -4.14
N LEU A 139 -11.16 0.45 -3.95
CA LEU A 139 -10.53 0.16 -2.66
C LEU A 139 -9.56 1.26 -2.25
N THR A 140 -8.87 1.90 -3.19
CA THR A 140 -7.99 3.03 -2.90
C THR A 140 -8.76 4.19 -2.28
N VAL A 141 -9.90 4.57 -2.87
CA VAL A 141 -10.77 5.61 -2.29
C VAL A 141 -11.20 5.22 -0.87
N ARG A 142 -11.68 3.99 -0.69
CA ARG A 142 -12.18 3.51 0.61
C ARG A 142 -11.08 3.44 1.67
N ALA A 143 -9.90 2.97 1.30
CA ALA A 143 -8.77 2.83 2.21
C ALA A 143 -8.25 4.18 2.66
N LEU A 144 -8.14 5.16 1.76
CA LEU A 144 -7.76 6.53 2.12
C LEU A 144 -8.81 7.21 3.00
N THR A 145 -10.11 7.06 2.69
CA THR A 145 -11.18 7.56 3.56
C THR A 145 -11.12 6.94 4.94
N ALA A 146 -10.91 5.62 5.04
CA ALA A 146 -10.81 4.93 6.32
C ALA A 146 -9.56 5.32 7.11
N ALA A 147 -8.40 5.46 6.44
CA ALA A 147 -7.17 5.91 7.06
C ALA A 147 -7.30 7.35 7.58
N ALA A 148 -7.88 8.26 6.79
CA ALA A 148 -8.13 9.64 7.23
C ALA A 148 -9.06 9.70 8.44
N ALA A 149 -10.09 8.85 8.51
CA ALA A 149 -11.01 8.79 9.65
C ALA A 149 -10.38 8.16 10.90
N ALA A 150 -9.41 7.26 10.75
CA ALA A 150 -8.69 6.64 11.86
C ALA A 150 -7.56 7.53 12.42
N GLY A 151 -7.16 8.57 11.68
CA GLY A 151 -6.18 9.56 12.14
C GLY A 151 -6.80 10.52 13.17
N GLY A 152 -6.02 10.90 14.18
CA GLY A 152 -6.46 11.85 15.22
C GLY A 152 -7.01 11.24 16.52
N ASP A 153 -7.20 9.92 16.60
CA ASP A 153 -7.66 9.22 17.82
C ASP A 153 -6.55 8.93 18.86
N GLY A 154 -5.46 9.70 18.83
CA GLY A 154 -4.33 9.65 19.79
C GLY A 154 -4.66 10.09 21.23
N ARG A 155 -5.92 9.98 21.68
CA ARG A 155 -6.33 10.15 23.09
C ARG A 155 -6.41 8.83 23.89
N GLY A 156 -5.90 7.72 23.34
CA GLY A 156 -6.18 6.38 23.88
C GLY A 156 -5.00 5.46 24.20
N ALA A 157 -3.77 5.96 24.36
CA ALA A 157 -2.65 5.12 24.82
C ALA A 157 -1.73 5.90 25.76
N ALA A 158 -2.12 5.94 27.04
CA ALA A 158 -1.27 6.23 28.19
C ALA A 158 -1.38 5.06 29.16
#